data_AF-A0A7J4FBY0-F1
#
_entry.id   AF-A0A7J4FBY0-F1
#
_cell.length_a   1.000
_cell.length_b   1.000
_cell.length_c   1.000
_cell.angle_alpha   90.00
_cell.angle_beta   90.00
_cell.angle_gamma   90.00
#
_symmetry.space_group_name_H-M   'P 1'
#
loop_
_entity.id
_entity.type
_entity.pdbx_description
1 polymer ?
#
loop_
_entity_poly.entity_id
_entity_poly.type
_entity_poly.pdbx_seq_one_letter_code
_entity_poly.pdbx_strand_id
1 'polypeptide(L)'
;MTEKKGFLKSRWSLLLNPTALRRIKLWDVDLSALLPGLLQGVEKYYGFPDFRLYGLALSSSSFIYLKKVNALLKLENPPSVQRRPNVWVPSPIPLPCRRGTPLMTVDHLLKALRVALEEAERNPSLHEDPEVALPEGYWSAIDSFLADVEAETALLYDRLVRLRGIISFSYLSRGLAKEEIIKNFLLLLFLAQQS
;
A
#
# COMPACT_ATOMS: atom_id res chain seq x y z
N MET A 1 -18.43 -8.41 30.74
CA MET A 1 -18.04 -9.27 29.58
C MET A 1 -19.03 -9.27 28.41
N THR A 2 -20.23 -8.71 28.56
CA THR A 2 -21.28 -8.69 27.53
C THR A 2 -21.11 -7.57 26.48
N GLU A 3 -20.54 -6.42 26.85
CA GLU A 3 -20.39 -5.27 25.94
C GLU A 3 -19.36 -5.48 24.82
N LYS A 4 -18.22 -6.14 25.10
CA LYS A 4 -17.21 -6.48 24.08
C LYS A 4 -17.77 -7.34 22.93
N LYS A 5 -18.74 -8.20 23.22
CA LYS A 5 -19.39 -9.05 22.20
C LYS A 5 -20.32 -8.26 21.27
N GLY A 6 -20.88 -7.14 21.74
CA GLY A 6 -21.71 -6.25 20.93
C GLY A 6 -20.90 -5.46 19.90
N PHE A 7 -19.71 -5.01 20.28
CA PHE A 7 -18.78 -4.29 19.40
C PHE A 7 -18.39 -5.12 18.16
N LEU A 8 -18.09 -6.41 18.34
CA LEU A 8 -17.75 -7.33 17.26
C LEU A 8 -18.93 -7.72 16.35
N LYS A 9 -20.18 -7.41 16.73
CA LYS A 9 -21.37 -7.56 15.87
C LYS A 9 -21.76 -6.27 15.16
N SER A 10 -21.08 -5.16 15.46
CA SER A 10 -21.36 -3.85 14.85
C SER A 10 -20.87 -3.78 13.40
N ARG A 11 -21.30 -2.74 12.68
CA ARG A 11 -20.89 -2.46 11.28
C ARG A 11 -19.37 -2.35 11.12
N TRP A 12 -18.65 -1.99 12.18
CA TRP A 12 -17.19 -1.86 12.21
C TRP A 12 -16.44 -3.20 12.27
N SER A 13 -17.13 -4.29 12.60
CA SER A 13 -16.56 -5.64 12.63
C SER A 13 -15.93 -6.07 11.30
N LEU A 14 -16.35 -5.44 10.21
CA LEU A 14 -15.78 -5.60 8.88
C LEU A 14 -14.31 -5.20 8.81
N LEU A 15 -13.91 -4.10 9.47
CA LEU A 15 -12.51 -3.65 9.53
C LEU A 15 -11.67 -4.49 10.49
N LEU A 16 -12.32 -5.19 11.43
CA LEU A 16 -11.63 -6.03 12.41
C LEU A 16 -11.50 -7.48 11.95
N ASN A 17 -12.12 -7.86 10.84
CA ASN A 17 -12.07 -9.22 10.28
C ASN A 17 -11.51 -9.21 8.86
N PRO A 18 -10.18 -9.29 8.68
CA PRO A 18 -9.55 -9.26 7.36
C PRO A 18 -9.97 -10.43 6.46
N THR A 19 -10.37 -11.57 7.04
CA THR A 19 -10.88 -12.73 6.30
C THR A 19 -12.28 -12.50 5.74
N ALA A 20 -13.13 -11.74 6.43
CA ALA A 20 -14.49 -11.42 5.98
C ALA A 20 -14.48 -10.46 4.77
N LEU A 21 -13.48 -9.59 4.68
CA LEU A 21 -13.30 -8.64 3.58
C LEU A 21 -13.06 -9.31 2.22
N ARG A 22 -12.62 -10.57 2.18
CA ARG A 22 -12.46 -11.31 0.91
C ARG A 22 -13.78 -11.69 0.25
N ARG A 23 -14.88 -11.72 0.99
CA ARG A 23 -16.19 -12.18 0.50
C ARG A 23 -17.14 -11.04 0.12
N ILE A 24 -16.81 -9.81 0.50
CA ILE A 24 -17.68 -8.64 0.34
C ILE A 24 -17.20 -7.83 -0.84
N LYS A 25 -18.13 -7.22 -1.59
CA LYS A 25 -17.77 -6.29 -2.66
C LYS A 25 -17.14 -5.04 -2.04
N LEU A 26 -15.84 -4.86 -2.28
CA LEU A 26 -15.05 -3.79 -1.65
C LEU A 26 -15.53 -2.37 -2.01
N TRP A 27 -16.23 -2.23 -3.14
CA TRP A 27 -16.82 -0.97 -3.60
C TRP A 27 -17.96 -0.47 -2.72
N ASP A 28 -18.68 -1.36 -2.03
CA ASP A 28 -19.82 -1.01 -1.17
C ASP A 28 -19.38 -0.54 0.23
N VAL A 29 -18.07 -0.57 0.52
CA VAL A 29 -17.51 -0.18 1.81
C VAL A 29 -17.07 1.27 1.76
N ASP A 30 -17.77 2.13 2.49
CA ASP A 30 -17.40 3.53 2.69
C ASP A 30 -16.48 3.69 3.91
N LEU A 31 -15.17 3.72 3.65
CA LEU A 31 -14.14 3.89 4.67
C LEU A 31 -14.24 5.25 5.39
N SER A 32 -14.72 6.29 4.71
CA SER A 32 -14.77 7.65 5.24
C SER A 32 -15.75 7.78 6.40
N ALA A 33 -16.87 7.07 6.33
CA ALA A 33 -17.84 6.96 7.42
C ALA A 33 -17.47 5.88 8.46
N LEU A 34 -16.80 4.81 8.02
CA LEU A 34 -16.54 3.63 8.85
C LEU A 34 -15.37 3.82 9.83
N LEU A 35 -14.30 4.51 9.42
CA LEU A 35 -13.12 4.76 10.26
C LEU A 35 -13.43 5.66 11.46
N PRO A 36 -14.06 6.83 11.32
CA PRO A 36 -14.41 7.68 12.46
C PRO A 36 -15.36 6.99 13.43
N GLY A 37 -16.34 6.23 12.89
CA GLY A 37 -17.26 5.43 13.70
C GLY A 37 -16.53 4.35 14.49
N LEU A 38 -15.56 3.66 13.89
CA LEU A 38 -14.74 2.68 14.58
C LEU A 38 -13.92 3.33 15.70
N LEU A 39 -13.27 4.47 15.45
CA LEU A 39 -12.48 5.19 16.46
C LEU A 39 -13.33 5.55 17.69
N GLN A 40 -14.46 6.24 17.49
CA GLN A 40 -15.40 6.56 18.57
C GLN A 40 -15.94 5.31 19.27
N GLY A 41 -16.14 4.24 18.50
CA GLY A 41 -16.53 2.94 18.99
C GLY A 41 -15.54 2.33 19.97
N VAL A 42 -14.28 2.21 19.56
CA VAL A 42 -13.21 1.65 20.38
C VAL A 42 -13.06 2.47 21.67
N GLU A 43 -13.06 3.79 21.55
CA GLU A 43 -12.98 4.70 22.70
C GLU A 43 -14.15 4.52 23.67
N LYS A 44 -15.38 4.39 23.16
CA LYS A 44 -16.58 4.19 23.98
C LYS A 44 -16.65 2.83 24.68
N TYR A 45 -16.22 1.75 24.02
CA TYR A 45 -16.37 0.38 24.54
C TYR A 45 -15.15 -0.11 25.34
N TYR A 46 -13.96 0.41 25.07
CA TYR A 46 -12.72 -0.01 25.74
C TYR A 46 -12.16 1.07 26.67
N GLY A 47 -12.66 2.32 26.59
CA GLY A 47 -12.26 3.44 27.45
C GLY A 47 -10.85 3.99 27.17
N PHE A 48 -10.00 3.20 26.51
CA PHE A 48 -8.64 3.53 26.14
C PHE A 48 -8.35 3.07 24.69
N PRO A 49 -7.43 3.75 24.00
CA PRO A 49 -7.02 3.38 22.65
C PRO A 49 -6.32 2.01 22.64
N ASP A 50 -7.03 0.96 22.24
CA ASP A 50 -6.41 -0.36 22.00
C ASP A 50 -5.70 -0.36 20.64
N PHE A 51 -4.37 -0.16 20.67
CA PHE A 51 -3.51 -0.14 19.49
C PHE A 51 -3.60 -1.43 18.65
N ARG A 52 -3.98 -2.57 19.24
CA ARG A 52 -4.15 -3.83 18.49
C ARG A 52 -5.33 -3.74 17.52
N LEU A 53 -6.44 -3.17 17.98
CA LEU A 53 -7.63 -2.98 17.16
C LEU A 53 -7.39 -1.94 16.06
N TYR A 54 -6.64 -0.88 16.38
CA TYR A 54 -6.24 0.11 15.37
C TYR A 54 -5.27 -0.44 14.35
N GLY A 55 -4.28 -1.24 14.76
CA GLY A 55 -3.38 -1.92 13.82
C GLY A 55 -4.13 -2.85 12.88
N LEU A 56 -5.13 -3.56 13.38
CA LEU A 56 -5.97 -4.43 12.57
C LEU A 56 -6.89 -3.65 11.61
N ALA A 57 -7.51 -2.57 12.09
CA ALA A 57 -8.31 -1.67 11.27
C ALA A 57 -7.47 -0.92 10.22
N LEU A 58 -6.23 -0.55 10.55
CA LEU A 58 -5.29 0.08 9.64
C LEU A 58 -4.89 -0.91 8.54
N SER A 59 -4.48 -2.13 8.92
CA SER A 59 -4.13 -3.18 7.95
C SER A 59 -5.29 -3.48 7.00
N SER A 60 -6.52 -3.62 7.52
CA SER A 60 -7.69 -3.91 6.70
C SER A 60 -8.11 -2.73 5.82
N SER A 61 -8.01 -1.49 6.31
CA SER A 61 -8.29 -0.29 5.52
C SER A 61 -7.26 -0.06 4.42
N SER A 62 -5.97 -0.25 4.69
CA SER A 62 -4.91 -0.23 3.67
C SER A 62 -5.16 -1.30 2.60
N PHE A 63 -5.56 -2.50 3.00
CA PHE A 63 -5.92 -3.57 2.05
C PHE A 63 -7.11 -3.18 1.17
N ILE A 64 -8.16 -2.59 1.75
CA ILE A 64 -9.33 -2.12 0.97
C ILE A 64 -8.92 -1.02 0.00
N TYR A 65 -8.11 -0.05 0.46
CA TYR A 65 -7.63 1.05 -0.37
C TYR A 65 -6.81 0.55 -1.56
N LEU A 66 -5.82 -0.32 -1.32
CA LEU A 66 -4.99 -0.91 -2.37
C LEU A 66 -5.84 -1.67 -3.39
N LYS A 67 -6.83 -2.45 -2.94
CA LYS A 67 -7.72 -3.18 -3.84
C LYS A 67 -8.61 -2.25 -4.67
N LYS A 68 -9.10 -1.15 -4.11
CA LYS A 68 -9.86 -0.14 -4.86
C LYS A 68 -8.98 0.51 -5.92
N VAL A 69 -7.77 0.94 -5.54
CA VAL A 69 -6.79 1.52 -6.45
C VAL A 69 -6.45 0.53 -7.57
N ASN A 70 -6.05 -0.70 -7.25
CA ASN A 70 -5.77 -1.73 -8.26
C ASN A 70 -6.98 -2.08 -9.14
N ALA A 71 -8.21 -1.91 -8.65
CA ALA A 71 -9.40 -2.11 -9.47
C ALA A 71 -9.65 -0.94 -10.43
N LEU A 72 -9.39 0.31 -10.01
CA LEU A 72 -9.41 1.47 -10.90
C LEU A 72 -8.37 1.34 -12.01
N LEU A 73 -7.16 0.98 -11.61
CA LEU A 73 -6.00 0.76 -12.46
C LEU A 73 -6.19 -0.38 -13.49
N LYS A 74 -6.97 -1.41 -13.14
CA LYS A 74 -7.34 -2.47 -14.10
C LYS A 74 -8.43 -2.06 -15.10
N LEU A 75 -9.24 -1.05 -14.76
CA LEU A 75 -10.27 -0.51 -15.66
C LEU A 75 -9.66 0.49 -16.67
N GLU A 76 -8.59 1.15 -16.23
CA GLU A 76 -7.64 2.02 -16.92
C GLU A 76 -6.95 1.28 -18.09
N ASN A 77 -6.38 0.10 -17.81
CA ASN A 77 -5.69 -0.71 -18.82
C ASN A 77 -6.62 -1.16 -19.99
N PRO A 78 -6.21 -0.97 -21.27
CA PRO A 78 -7.03 -1.38 -22.41
C PRO A 78 -7.20 -2.91 -22.40
N PRO A 79 -8.39 -3.45 -22.73
CA PRO A 79 -8.63 -4.89 -22.67
C PRO A 79 -7.62 -5.61 -23.54
N SER A 80 -6.92 -6.60 -22.98
CA SER A 80 -5.92 -7.39 -23.69
C SER A 80 -6.53 -7.88 -25.02
N VAL A 81 -5.89 -7.54 -26.14
CA VAL A 81 -6.32 -7.96 -27.47
C VAL A 81 -6.33 -9.49 -27.49
N GLN A 82 -7.49 -10.10 -27.25
CA GLN A 82 -7.66 -11.54 -27.40
C GLN A 82 -7.29 -11.83 -28.85
N ARG A 83 -6.25 -12.67 -29.06
CA ARG A 83 -5.85 -13.12 -30.39
C ARG A 83 -7.10 -13.69 -31.04
N ARG A 84 -7.60 -12.97 -32.05
CA ARG A 84 -8.80 -13.38 -32.81
C ARG A 84 -8.54 -14.81 -33.29
N PRO A 85 -9.49 -15.75 -33.15
CA PRO A 85 -9.35 -17.07 -33.76
C PRO A 85 -9.05 -16.85 -35.25
N ASN A 86 -8.23 -17.72 -35.85
CA ASN A 86 -7.70 -17.58 -37.20
C ASN A 86 -8.87 -17.56 -38.22
N VAL A 87 -9.45 -16.38 -38.45
CA VAL A 87 -10.54 -16.17 -39.41
C VAL A 87 -9.90 -16.03 -40.78
N TRP A 88 -10.32 -16.87 -41.71
CA TRP A 88 -9.95 -16.80 -43.12
C TRP A 88 -10.16 -15.38 -43.66
N VAL A 89 -9.06 -14.71 -44.03
CA VAL A 89 -9.08 -13.35 -44.58
C VAL A 89 -9.13 -13.48 -46.10
N PRO A 90 -10.18 -12.98 -46.78
CA PRO A 90 -10.25 -13.05 -48.24
C PRO A 90 -9.20 -12.13 -48.88
N SER A 91 -8.78 -12.49 -50.09
CA SER A 91 -7.77 -11.75 -50.86
C SER A 91 -8.18 -10.29 -51.11
N PRO A 92 -7.22 -9.32 -51.10
CA PRO A 92 -7.55 -7.90 -51.09
C PRO A 92 -8.26 -7.46 -52.38
N ILE A 93 -9.42 -6.84 -52.22
CA ILE A 93 -10.15 -6.19 -53.32
C ILE A 93 -9.52 -4.81 -53.55
N PRO A 94 -9.17 -4.42 -54.79
CA PRO A 94 -8.63 -3.09 -55.05
C PRO A 94 -9.69 -2.03 -54.75
N LEU A 95 -9.42 -1.20 -53.73
CA LEU A 95 -10.29 -0.12 -53.33
C LEU A 95 -10.17 1.06 -54.29
N PRO A 96 -11.26 1.77 -54.62
CA PRO A 96 -11.19 2.96 -55.45
C PRO A 96 -10.36 4.05 -54.76
N CYS A 97 -9.39 4.62 -55.49
CA CYS A 97 -8.54 5.72 -54.99
C CYS A 97 -9.41 6.90 -54.54
N ARG A 98 -9.42 7.16 -53.23
CA ARG A 98 -10.04 8.37 -52.69
C ARG A 98 -9.13 9.56 -53.03
N ARG A 99 -9.65 10.53 -53.79
CA ARG A 99 -9.00 11.84 -54.02
C ARG A 99 -8.70 12.48 -52.66
N GLY A 100 -7.53 13.15 -52.58
CA GLY A 100 -6.94 13.65 -51.34
C GLY A 100 -7.90 14.37 -50.39
N THR A 101 -7.58 14.29 -49.10
CA THR A 101 -8.33 14.87 -47.98
C THR A 101 -8.79 16.31 -48.26
N PRO A 102 -10.07 16.64 -48.08
CA PRO A 102 -10.48 18.04 -48.05
C PRO A 102 -9.76 18.72 -46.87
N LEU A 103 -9.08 19.84 -47.13
CA LEU A 103 -8.58 20.72 -46.07
C LEU A 103 -9.75 21.01 -45.12
N MET A 104 -9.73 20.44 -43.92
CA MET A 104 -10.73 20.77 -42.91
C MET A 104 -10.53 22.24 -42.50
N THR A 105 -11.61 23.01 -42.53
CA THR A 105 -11.61 24.38 -41.99
C THR A 105 -11.47 24.34 -40.48
N VAL A 106 -10.91 25.40 -39.90
CA VAL A 106 -10.53 25.51 -38.48
C VAL A 106 -11.68 25.12 -37.54
N ASP A 107 -12.92 25.44 -37.89
CA ASP A 107 -14.10 25.12 -37.10
C ASP A 107 -14.34 23.61 -36.92
N HIS A 108 -13.96 22.80 -37.92
CA HIS A 108 -14.10 21.35 -37.84
C HIS A 108 -13.05 20.72 -36.93
N LEU A 109 -11.85 21.30 -36.90
CA LEU A 109 -10.77 20.87 -36.02
C LEU A 109 -11.10 21.22 -34.57
N LEU A 110 -11.63 22.42 -34.33
CA LEU A 110 -12.08 22.84 -32.99
C LEU A 110 -13.22 21.96 -32.46
N LYS A 111 -14.12 21.50 -33.32
CA LYS A 111 -15.18 20.55 -32.93
C LYS A 111 -14.62 19.19 -32.55
N ALA A 112 -13.70 18.64 -33.34
CA ALA A 112 -13.09 17.33 -33.07
C ALA A 112 -12.25 17.35 -31.78
N LEU A 113 -11.53 18.44 -31.53
CA LEU A 113 -10.73 18.61 -30.32
C LEU A 113 -11.61 18.67 -29.06
N ARG A 114 -12.76 19.34 -29.16
CA ARG A 114 -13.71 19.43 -28.04
C ARG A 114 -14.27 18.06 -27.65
N VAL A 115 -14.60 17.23 -28.64
CA VAL A 115 -15.06 15.85 -28.39
C VAL A 115 -13.95 14.99 -27.79
N ALA A 116 -12.72 15.09 -28.29
CA ALA A 116 -11.58 14.33 -27.77
C ALA A 116 -11.23 14.72 -26.31
N LEU A 117 -11.37 16.00 -25.95
CA LEU A 117 -11.19 16.45 -24.57
C LEU A 117 -12.30 15.97 -23.65
N GLU A 118 -13.56 15.99 -24.10
CA GLU A 118 -14.68 15.41 -23.35
C GLU A 118 -14.55 13.88 -23.19
N GLU A 119 -13.85 13.20 -24.09
CA GLU A 119 -13.52 11.77 -24.00
C GLU A 119 -12.30 11.48 -23.11
N ALA A 120 -11.29 12.37 -23.11
CA ALA A 120 -10.12 12.25 -22.25
C ALA A 120 -10.44 12.58 -20.79
N GLU A 121 -11.29 13.58 -20.53
CA GLU A 121 -11.85 13.83 -19.19
C GLU A 121 -12.72 12.67 -18.71
N ARG A 122 -13.26 11.86 -19.63
CA ARG A 122 -14.02 10.66 -19.32
C ARG A 122 -13.16 9.43 -19.00
N ASN A 123 -11.87 9.38 -19.36
CA ASN A 123 -10.97 8.27 -19.01
C ASN A 123 -9.49 8.69 -18.99
N PRO A 124 -8.92 9.04 -17.81
CA PRO A 124 -7.53 9.48 -17.63
C PRO A 124 -6.46 8.37 -17.72
N SER A 125 -6.79 7.34 -18.50
CA SER A 125 -6.63 5.94 -18.17
C SER A 125 -5.40 5.10 -18.55
N LEU A 126 -4.30 5.56 -19.15
CA LEU A 126 -3.49 4.66 -20.00
C LEU A 126 -2.02 4.41 -19.62
N HIS A 127 -1.61 4.62 -18.36
CA HIS A 127 -0.20 4.40 -17.97
C HIS A 127 -0.03 3.60 -16.67
N GLU A 128 0.24 2.29 -16.78
CA GLU A 128 0.71 1.47 -15.65
C GLU A 128 1.88 0.54 -16.00
N ASP A 129 2.89 0.54 -15.12
CA ASP A 129 4.12 -0.27 -15.17
C ASP A 129 4.00 -1.60 -14.38
N PRO A 130 4.83 -2.64 -14.67
CA PRO A 130 4.61 -4.00 -14.16
C PRO A 130 5.26 -4.32 -12.79
N GLU A 131 4.54 -5.10 -11.97
CA GLU A 131 4.94 -5.61 -10.64
C GLU A 131 6.17 -6.55 -10.68
N VAL A 132 7.14 -6.32 -9.78
CA VAL A 132 8.34 -7.18 -9.57
C VAL A 132 8.10 -8.17 -8.43
N ALA A 133 8.36 -9.47 -8.66
CA ALA A 133 8.28 -10.52 -7.63
C ALA A 133 9.59 -10.61 -6.81
N LEU A 134 9.49 -10.82 -5.49
CA LEU A 134 10.63 -10.90 -4.57
C LEU A 134 11.33 -12.28 -4.61
N PRO A 135 12.66 -12.36 -4.35
CA PRO A 135 13.43 -13.61 -4.40
C PRO A 135 13.10 -14.61 -3.28
N GLU A 136 13.30 -15.91 -3.55
CA GLU A 136 13.19 -16.96 -2.54
C GLU A 136 14.29 -16.81 -1.45
N GLY A 137 13.92 -16.96 -0.19
CA GLY A 137 14.85 -16.87 0.96
C GLY A 137 14.94 -15.50 1.64
N TYR A 138 14.26 -14.47 1.12
CA TYR A 138 14.24 -13.11 1.71
C TYR A 138 13.90 -13.10 3.21
N TRP A 139 12.90 -13.88 3.62
CA TRP A 139 12.49 -13.97 5.03
C TRP A 139 13.56 -14.61 5.92
N SER A 140 14.21 -15.67 5.44
CA SER A 140 15.28 -16.34 6.20
C SER A 140 16.50 -15.44 6.40
N ALA A 141 16.79 -14.56 5.45
CA ALA A 141 17.87 -13.58 5.56
C ALA A 141 17.54 -12.47 6.57
N ILE A 142 16.27 -12.09 6.69
CA ILE A 142 15.81 -11.16 7.73
C ILE A 142 15.94 -11.79 9.11
N ASP A 143 15.51 -13.04 9.26
CA ASP A 143 15.56 -13.73 10.55
C ASP A 143 16.99 -13.88 11.07
N SER A 144 17.96 -14.21 10.19
CA SER A 144 19.38 -14.27 10.57
C SER A 144 19.93 -12.90 10.97
N PHE A 145 19.58 -11.85 10.23
CA PHE A 145 20.02 -10.49 10.55
C PHE A 145 19.48 -10.02 11.90
N LEU A 146 18.21 -10.32 12.22
CA LEU A 146 17.63 -9.97 13.51
C LEU A 146 18.31 -10.69 14.67
N ALA A 147 18.68 -11.96 14.50
CA ALA A 147 19.43 -12.71 15.51
C ALA A 147 20.82 -12.09 15.77
N ASP A 148 21.52 -11.64 14.73
CA ASP A 148 22.81 -10.96 14.86
C ASP A 148 22.67 -9.63 15.62
N VAL A 149 21.63 -8.86 15.33
CA VAL A 149 21.33 -7.60 16.03
C VAL A 149 21.05 -7.84 17.51
N GLU A 150 20.28 -8.88 17.87
CA GLU A 150 20.00 -9.23 19.28
C GLU A 150 21.27 -9.62 20.06
N ALA A 151 22.22 -10.29 19.42
CA ALA A 151 23.49 -10.62 20.05
C ALA A 151 24.32 -9.35 20.31
N GLU A 152 24.39 -8.42 19.35
CA GLU A 152 25.12 -7.16 19.49
C GLU A 152 24.49 -6.23 20.54
N THR A 153 23.16 -6.17 20.63
CA THR A 153 22.46 -5.37 21.65
C THR A 153 22.74 -5.87 23.06
N ALA A 154 22.79 -7.19 23.27
CA ALA A 154 23.08 -7.79 24.58
C ALA A 154 24.49 -7.43 25.07
N LEU A 155 25.48 -7.47 24.18
CA LEU A 155 26.86 -7.06 24.49
C LEU A 155 26.96 -5.57 24.84
N LEU A 156 26.21 -4.72 24.11
CA LEU A 156 26.16 -3.29 24.39
C LEU A 156 25.52 -3.02 25.75
N TYR A 157 24.43 -3.72 26.08
CA TYR A 157 23.76 -3.61 27.38
C TYR A 157 24.69 -3.97 28.53
N ASP A 158 25.41 -5.09 28.45
CA ASP A 158 26.39 -5.49 29.46
C ASP A 158 27.49 -4.43 29.66
N ARG A 159 27.91 -3.78 28.58
CA ARG A 159 28.88 -2.68 28.64
C ARG A 159 28.31 -1.45 29.34
N LEU A 160 27.04 -1.13 29.10
CA LEU A 160 26.33 -0.03 29.76
C LEU A 160 26.14 -0.29 31.25
N VAL A 161 25.75 -1.49 31.65
CA VAL A 161 25.55 -1.84 33.08
C VAL A 161 26.84 -1.70 33.89
N ARG A 162 28.00 -1.97 33.28
CA ARG A 162 29.31 -1.77 33.92
C ARG A 162 29.65 -0.29 34.13
N LEU A 163 29.12 0.60 33.29
CA LEU A 163 29.29 2.03 33.41
C LEU A 163 28.18 2.58 34.32
N ARG A 164 28.49 2.74 35.61
CA ARG A 164 27.51 3.25 36.59
C ARG A 164 27.26 4.75 36.39
N GLY A 165 25.99 5.14 36.21
CA GLY A 165 25.53 6.53 36.24
C GLY A 165 24.78 6.99 34.98
N ILE A 166 24.42 8.27 34.93
CA ILE A 166 23.81 8.90 33.75
C ILE A 166 24.93 9.25 32.78
N ILE A 167 24.96 8.58 31.63
CA ILE A 167 26.02 8.74 30.62
C ILE A 167 25.42 9.42 29.40
N SER A 168 26.10 10.44 28.90
CA SER A 168 25.69 11.09 27.65
C SER A 168 26.15 10.27 26.44
N PHE A 169 25.36 10.23 25.37
CA PHE A 169 25.72 9.54 24.13
C PHE A 169 27.03 10.07 23.52
N SER A 170 27.32 11.36 23.72
CA SER A 170 28.58 12.00 23.31
C SER A 170 29.81 11.35 23.98
N TYR A 171 29.67 10.90 25.23
CA TYR A 171 30.72 10.16 25.93
C TYR A 171 30.91 8.75 25.33
N LEU A 172 29.82 8.11 24.91
CA LEU A 172 29.81 6.75 24.35
C LEU A 172 30.33 6.67 22.91
N SER A 173 30.21 7.76 22.16
CA SER A 173 30.60 7.89 20.75
C SER A 173 32.00 8.52 20.56
N ARG A 174 32.64 8.97 21.63
CA ARG A 174 33.94 9.65 21.56
C ARG A 174 35.05 8.67 21.14
N GLY A 175 35.70 8.95 20.01
CA GLY A 175 36.83 8.17 19.48
C GLY A 175 36.45 6.95 18.64
N LEU A 176 35.16 6.74 18.39
CA LEU A 176 34.66 5.68 17.51
C LEU A 176 34.57 6.15 16.05
N ALA A 177 34.66 5.21 15.11
CA ALA A 177 34.41 5.51 13.71
C ALA A 177 32.94 5.88 13.49
N LYS A 178 32.64 6.69 12.46
CA LYS A 178 31.25 7.11 12.16
C LYS A 178 30.28 5.94 12.03
N GLU A 179 30.74 4.84 11.44
CA GLU A 179 29.95 3.62 11.27
C GLU A 179 29.59 2.98 12.61
N GLU A 180 30.55 2.89 13.52
CA GLU A 180 30.35 2.34 14.87
C GLU A 180 29.44 3.24 15.70
N ILE A 181 29.51 4.57 15.52
CA ILE A 181 28.61 5.53 16.16
C ILE A 181 27.16 5.28 15.71
N ILE A 182 26.94 5.11 14.41
CA ILE A 182 25.61 4.83 13.85
C ILE A 182 25.09 3.46 14.31
N LYS A 183 25.95 2.43 14.29
CA LYS A 183 25.60 1.09 14.80
C LYS A 183 25.21 1.14 16.27
N ASN A 184 26.03 1.74 17.13
CA ASN A 184 25.73 1.87 18.56
C ASN A 184 24.46 2.69 18.81
N PHE A 185 24.19 3.73 18.02
CA PHE A 185 22.95 4.50 18.10
C PHE A 185 21.72 3.64 17.75
N LEU A 186 21.77 2.88 16.66
CA LEU A 186 20.68 1.98 16.26
C LEU A 186 20.45 0.86 17.28
N LEU A 187 21.51 0.27 17.81
CA LEU A 187 21.43 -0.74 18.87
C LEU A 187 20.84 -0.16 20.17
N LEU A 188 21.16 1.09 20.52
CA LEU A 188 20.56 1.82 21.64
C LEU A 188 19.06 2.05 21.45
N LEU A 189 18.63 2.41 20.24
CA LEU A 189 17.21 2.53 19.91
C LEU A 189 16.48 1.19 20.08
N PHE A 190 17.13 0.11 19.66
CA PHE A 190 16.58 -1.24 19.80
C PHE A 190 16.42 -1.63 21.28
N LEU A 191 17.44 -1.36 22.10
CA LEU A 191 17.37 -1.57 23.55
C LEU A 191 16.24 -0.76 24.21
N ALA A 192 16.05 0.49 23.80
CA ALA A 192 14.99 1.36 24.33
C ALA A 192 13.57 0.91 23.94
N GLN A 193 13.42 0.12 22.88
CA GLN A 193 12.13 -0.46 22.47
C GLN A 193 11.80 -1.76 23.20
N GLN A 194 12.82 -2.47 23.72
CA GLN A 194 12.65 -3.72 24.47
C GLN A 194 12.41 -3.50 25.98
N SER A 195 12.66 -2.29 26.49
CA SER A 195 12.37 -1.85 27.87
C SER A 195 10.97 -1.28 28.03
#